data_AF-A0A433CU67-F1
#
_entry.id   AF-A0A433CU67-F1
#
_cell.length_a   1.000
_cell.length_b   1.000
_cell.length_c   1.000
_cell.angle_alpha   90.00
_cell.angle_beta   90.00
_cell.angle_gamma   90.00
#
_symmetry.space_group_name_H-M   'P 1'
#
loop_
_entity.id
_entity.type
_entity.pdbx_description
1 polymer ?
#
loop_
_entity_poly.entity_id
_entity_poly.type
_entity_poly.pdbx_seq_one_letter_code
_entity_poly.pdbx_strand_id
1 'polypeptide(L)'
;MISFSDISELTILERVDEYSLYCFYLGYEPVIGAKTNSVLRTKDDKASFGVFERKKGNPEDPHEFLWKDAGLPAPNFGDIFDLVKILYSLTRWQAIIKVAEDFGLIEGCTKASKTLVIVPVKKPPCQISFKARPFNQEDFKYWASYFITPETLQHFKVQAVSFYKLYPDTQETFHARGKMYAYKIQERYQLYQPDPKKFFMDWTDSCVPGFEQLRGKGVCIITKSYKDVMLLWQLGFDVVASKAENNYPNPLFLDWLHWKYKGKVFTLFDNDSKTSEHLYPFMATHIPKDSGEKDPTDFAKKYGVELLLKLLNKMQEDFLLLENQLMSKFQRVSISFTHLCKTETIWLERLCIEYSMTVEPQIILFTYSKRYELPLDTFLKTVNVIT
;
A
#
# COMPACT_ATOMS: atom_id res chain seq x y z
N MET A 1 -40.18 -8.89 -1.33
CA MET A 1 -39.60 -9.35 -2.62
C MET A 1 -39.29 -8.13 -3.46
N ILE A 2 -38.27 -8.20 -4.31
CA ILE A 2 -37.80 -7.09 -5.14
C ILE A 2 -38.43 -7.26 -6.54
N SER A 3 -38.90 -6.16 -7.14
CA SER A 3 -39.33 -6.15 -8.55
C SER A 3 -38.14 -6.49 -9.44
N PHE A 4 -38.36 -7.24 -10.52
CA PHE A 4 -37.29 -7.57 -11.47
C PHE A 4 -36.62 -6.30 -12.07
N SER A 5 -37.34 -5.18 -12.16
CA SER A 5 -36.78 -3.90 -12.63
C SER A 5 -35.81 -3.23 -11.66
N ASP A 6 -35.89 -3.58 -10.38
CA ASP A 6 -35.22 -2.86 -9.29
C ASP A 6 -34.08 -3.69 -8.68
N ILE A 7 -33.87 -4.91 -9.16
CA ILE A 7 -32.82 -5.80 -8.67
C ILE A 7 -31.44 -5.27 -9.07
N SER A 8 -30.58 -5.15 -8.06
CA SER A 8 -29.18 -4.77 -8.18
C SER A 8 -28.36 -5.44 -7.09
N GLU A 9 -27.03 -5.38 -7.22
CA GLU A 9 -26.08 -5.85 -6.21
C GLU A 9 -26.40 -5.27 -4.83
N LEU A 10 -26.62 -3.95 -4.75
CA LEU A 10 -26.95 -3.27 -3.50
C LEU A 10 -28.24 -3.82 -2.88
N THR A 11 -29.32 -3.96 -3.67
CA THR A 11 -30.58 -4.48 -3.12
C THR A 11 -30.49 -5.91 -2.60
N ILE A 12 -29.57 -6.72 -3.16
CA ILE A 12 -29.29 -8.07 -2.67
C ILE A 12 -28.51 -7.99 -1.35
N LEU A 13 -27.43 -7.21 -1.32
CA LEU A 13 -26.54 -7.08 -0.15
C LEU A 13 -27.22 -6.42 1.06
N GLU A 14 -28.27 -5.62 0.85
CA GLU A 14 -29.15 -5.11 1.92
C GLU A 14 -29.98 -6.21 2.62
N ARG A 15 -30.15 -7.38 1.98
CA ARG A 15 -31.06 -8.45 2.41
C ARG A 15 -30.33 -9.74 2.75
N VAL A 16 -29.16 -9.96 2.18
CA VAL A 16 -28.34 -11.15 2.37
C VAL A 16 -26.92 -10.71 2.64
N ASP A 17 -26.36 -11.15 3.76
CA ASP A 17 -24.99 -10.84 4.11
C ASP A 17 -24.02 -11.48 3.11
N GLU A 18 -22.98 -10.73 2.75
CA GLU A 18 -22.04 -11.14 1.70
C GLU A 18 -21.27 -12.41 2.06
N TYR A 19 -20.96 -12.61 3.35
CA TYR A 19 -20.27 -13.80 3.81
C TYR A 19 -21.11 -15.07 3.61
N SER A 20 -22.41 -15.03 3.91
CA SER A 20 -23.30 -16.16 3.68
C SER A 20 -23.46 -16.49 2.20
N LEU A 21 -23.40 -15.49 1.32
CA LEU A 21 -23.32 -15.74 -0.13
C LEU A 21 -22.04 -16.52 -0.48
N TYR A 22 -20.88 -16.12 0.05
CA TYR A 22 -19.63 -16.89 -0.13
C TYR A 22 -19.78 -18.31 0.39
N CYS A 23 -20.31 -18.51 1.60
CA CYS A 23 -20.51 -19.86 2.15
C CYS A 23 -21.40 -20.73 1.27
N PHE A 24 -22.49 -20.16 0.75
CA PHE A 24 -23.43 -20.86 -0.12
C PHE A 24 -22.77 -21.33 -1.42
N TYR A 25 -22.08 -20.43 -2.14
CA TYR A 25 -21.50 -20.75 -3.44
C TYR A 25 -20.20 -21.55 -3.35
N LEU A 26 -19.45 -21.42 -2.27
CA LEU A 26 -18.25 -22.23 -2.03
C LEU A 26 -18.58 -23.62 -1.51
N GLY A 27 -19.73 -23.79 -0.85
CA GLY A 27 -20.13 -25.06 -0.21
C GLY A 27 -19.38 -25.35 1.10
N TYR A 28 -18.68 -24.37 1.66
CA TYR A 28 -18.01 -24.44 2.96
C TYR A 28 -17.90 -23.03 3.57
N GLU A 29 -17.58 -22.94 4.86
CA GLU A 29 -17.35 -21.67 5.55
C GLU A 29 -15.87 -21.25 5.43
N PRO A 30 -15.51 -20.30 4.53
CA PRO A 30 -14.11 -19.92 4.37
C PRO A 30 -13.64 -19.13 5.59
N VAL A 31 -12.47 -19.48 6.11
CA VAL A 31 -11.79 -18.63 7.11
C VAL A 31 -11.26 -17.39 6.41
N ILE A 32 -11.77 -16.22 6.77
CA ILE A 32 -11.40 -14.94 6.16
C ILE A 32 -9.91 -14.66 6.35
N GLY A 33 -9.20 -14.39 5.26
CA GLY A 33 -7.75 -14.17 5.24
C GLY A 33 -6.91 -15.45 5.14
N ALA A 34 -7.52 -16.63 5.22
CA ALA A 34 -6.85 -17.90 4.96
C ALA A 34 -6.86 -18.23 3.46
N LYS A 35 -5.89 -19.05 3.03
CA LYS A 35 -5.88 -19.61 1.68
C LYS A 35 -6.31 -21.06 1.72
N THR A 36 -7.13 -21.45 0.77
CA THR A 36 -7.59 -22.81 0.49
C THR A 36 -7.25 -23.20 -0.94
N ASN A 37 -7.49 -24.46 -1.29
CA ASN A 37 -7.38 -24.89 -2.68
C ASN A 37 -8.46 -24.20 -3.52
N SER A 38 -8.13 -23.89 -4.76
CA SER A 38 -9.03 -23.21 -5.68
C SER A 38 -10.32 -24.00 -5.93
N VAL A 39 -11.45 -23.33 -5.75
CA VAL A 39 -12.76 -23.80 -6.22
C VAL A 39 -12.99 -23.52 -7.70
N LEU A 40 -12.11 -22.73 -8.33
CA LEU A 40 -12.23 -22.27 -9.71
C LEU A 40 -11.38 -23.09 -10.69
N ARG A 41 -10.56 -24.01 -10.17
CA ARG A 41 -9.62 -24.82 -10.97
C ARG A 41 -9.63 -26.26 -10.49
N THR A 42 -9.54 -27.21 -11.42
CA THR A 42 -9.56 -28.66 -11.13
C THR A 42 -8.21 -29.22 -10.65
N LYS A 43 -7.10 -28.50 -10.87
CA LYS A 43 -5.76 -28.89 -10.42
C LYS A 43 -5.18 -27.78 -9.55
N ASP A 44 -5.17 -28.01 -8.24
CA ASP A 44 -4.52 -27.14 -7.28
C ASP A 44 -3.78 -27.97 -6.22
N ASP A 45 -2.46 -27.99 -6.33
CA ASP A 45 -1.56 -28.67 -5.38
C ASP A 45 -1.11 -27.72 -4.25
N LYS A 46 -1.42 -26.43 -4.36
CA LYS A 46 -1.02 -25.39 -3.42
C LYS A 46 -2.14 -24.39 -3.19
N ALA A 47 -2.55 -24.24 -1.93
CA ALA A 47 -3.55 -23.26 -1.52
C ALA A 47 -3.28 -21.85 -2.08
N SER A 48 -4.24 -21.36 -2.85
CA SER A 48 -4.10 -20.20 -3.74
C SER A 48 -5.32 -19.28 -3.75
N PHE A 49 -6.50 -19.83 -3.48
CA PHE A 49 -7.78 -19.13 -3.36
C PHE A 49 -8.00 -18.67 -1.92
N GLY A 50 -8.62 -17.51 -1.70
CA GLY A 50 -9.05 -17.06 -0.38
C GLY A 50 -10.04 -15.92 -0.46
N VAL A 51 -10.83 -15.74 0.60
CA VAL A 51 -11.75 -14.62 0.79
C VAL A 51 -11.14 -13.68 1.83
N PHE A 52 -11.17 -12.38 1.57
CA PHE A 52 -10.50 -11.35 2.37
C PHE A 52 -11.45 -10.19 2.61
N GLU A 53 -11.32 -9.52 3.76
CA GLU A 53 -12.00 -8.24 3.96
C GLU A 53 -11.41 -7.20 3.01
N ARG A 54 -12.30 -6.43 2.39
CA ARG A 54 -11.92 -5.27 1.60
C ARG A 54 -11.34 -4.22 2.55
N LYS A 55 -10.10 -3.79 2.28
CA LYS A 55 -9.56 -2.61 2.96
C LYS A 55 -10.39 -1.41 2.52
N LYS A 56 -10.90 -0.62 3.48
CA LYS A 56 -11.68 0.60 3.21
C LYS A 56 -10.89 1.50 2.24
N GLY A 57 -11.38 1.63 1.02
CA GLY A 57 -10.78 2.44 -0.04
C GLY A 57 -11.79 3.40 -0.63
N ASN A 58 -12.82 2.86 -1.30
CA ASN A 58 -13.98 3.64 -1.75
C ASN A 58 -15.15 3.46 -0.77
N PRO A 59 -15.67 4.52 -0.13
CA PRO A 59 -16.87 4.47 0.72
C PRO A 59 -18.15 4.12 -0.04
N GLU A 60 -18.18 4.31 -1.36
CA GLU A 60 -19.35 4.06 -2.22
C GLU A 60 -19.44 2.61 -2.71
N ASP A 61 -18.40 1.82 -2.49
CA ASP A 61 -18.40 0.40 -2.85
C ASP A 61 -19.06 -0.40 -1.73
N PRO A 62 -20.19 -1.09 -2.00
CA PRO A 62 -20.97 -1.78 -0.98
C PRO A 62 -20.34 -3.09 -0.52
N HIS A 63 -19.26 -3.57 -1.15
CA HIS A 63 -18.66 -4.86 -0.85
C HIS A 63 -17.75 -4.82 0.39
N GLU A 64 -18.01 -5.73 1.32
CA GLU A 64 -17.22 -5.95 2.53
C GLU A 64 -16.10 -6.96 2.30
N PHE A 65 -16.29 -7.92 1.38
CA PHE A 65 -15.37 -9.01 1.11
C PHE A 65 -14.99 -9.09 -0.37
N LEU A 66 -13.77 -9.57 -0.63
CA LEU A 66 -13.27 -9.88 -1.96
C LEU A 66 -12.65 -11.28 -1.95
N TRP A 67 -12.74 -12.00 -3.06
CA TRP A 67 -11.97 -13.23 -3.28
C TRP A 67 -10.74 -12.95 -4.12
N LYS A 68 -9.72 -13.80 -3.97
CA LYS A 68 -8.53 -13.83 -4.84
C LYS A 68 -8.02 -15.24 -5.02
N ASP A 69 -7.69 -15.62 -6.26
CA ASP A 69 -6.98 -16.86 -6.59
C ASP A 69 -5.65 -16.53 -7.28
N ALA A 70 -4.55 -16.65 -6.54
CA ALA A 70 -3.23 -16.35 -7.10
C ALA A 70 -2.77 -17.34 -8.21
N GLY A 71 -3.47 -18.47 -8.38
CA GLY A 71 -3.21 -19.44 -9.43
C GLY A 71 -3.95 -19.15 -10.76
N LEU A 72 -4.87 -18.18 -10.79
CA LEU A 72 -5.53 -17.73 -12.02
C LEU A 72 -4.75 -16.59 -12.70
N PRO A 73 -4.80 -16.49 -14.05
CA PRO A 73 -4.34 -15.30 -14.76
C PRO A 73 -5.22 -14.09 -14.40
N ALA A 74 -4.67 -12.88 -14.48
CA ALA A 74 -5.43 -11.67 -14.21
C ALA A 74 -6.59 -11.47 -15.22
N PRO A 75 -7.77 -10.99 -14.80
CA PRO A 75 -8.16 -10.67 -13.42
C PRO A 75 -8.40 -11.93 -12.59
N ASN A 76 -7.76 -11.99 -11.42
CA ASN A 76 -7.76 -13.17 -10.55
C ASN A 76 -8.28 -12.88 -9.14
N PHE A 77 -9.12 -11.87 -9.03
CA PHE A 77 -9.80 -11.41 -7.83
C PHE A 77 -11.12 -10.76 -8.22
N GLY A 78 -12.03 -10.59 -7.27
CA GLY A 78 -13.30 -9.91 -7.48
C GLY A 78 -14.19 -10.00 -6.24
N ASP A 79 -15.41 -9.49 -6.37
CA ASP A 79 -16.47 -9.63 -5.36
C ASP A 79 -17.25 -10.95 -5.53
N ILE A 80 -18.27 -11.15 -4.70
CA ILE A 80 -19.13 -12.33 -4.74
C ILE A 80 -19.84 -12.52 -6.10
N PHE A 81 -20.27 -11.45 -6.78
CA PHE A 81 -20.94 -11.57 -8.07
C PHE A 81 -19.96 -11.95 -9.17
N ASP A 82 -18.72 -11.47 -9.10
CA ASP A 82 -17.64 -11.97 -9.96
C ASP A 82 -17.34 -13.45 -9.72
N LEU A 83 -17.42 -13.92 -8.47
CA LEU A 83 -17.24 -15.34 -8.16
C LEU A 83 -18.34 -16.18 -8.82
N VAL A 84 -19.60 -15.81 -8.62
CA VAL A 84 -20.77 -16.52 -9.20
C VAL A 84 -20.71 -16.49 -10.73
N LYS A 85 -20.33 -15.35 -11.31
CA LYS A 85 -20.10 -15.19 -12.75
C LYS A 85 -19.13 -16.25 -13.29
N ILE A 86 -18.02 -16.48 -12.60
CA ILE A 86 -17.01 -17.46 -13.01
C ILE A 86 -17.49 -18.90 -12.78
N LEU A 87 -18.04 -19.20 -11.58
CA LEU A 87 -18.48 -20.54 -11.21
C LEU A 87 -19.53 -21.11 -12.19
N TYR A 88 -20.40 -20.24 -12.72
CA TYR A 88 -21.52 -20.64 -13.57
C TYR A 88 -21.39 -20.17 -15.03
N SER A 89 -20.26 -19.59 -15.43
CA SER A 89 -20.03 -19.08 -16.79
C SER A 89 -21.12 -18.09 -17.25
N LEU A 90 -21.43 -17.12 -16.40
CA LEU A 90 -22.50 -16.13 -16.62
C LEU A 90 -21.94 -14.76 -16.99
N THR A 91 -22.81 -13.85 -17.42
CA THR A 91 -22.54 -12.40 -17.36
C THR A 91 -22.76 -11.89 -15.93
N ARG A 92 -22.28 -10.68 -15.61
CA ARG A 92 -22.47 -10.11 -14.26
C ARG A 92 -23.95 -9.90 -13.93
N TRP A 93 -24.75 -9.42 -14.89
CA TRP A 93 -26.21 -9.31 -14.72
C TRP A 93 -26.87 -10.67 -14.44
N GLN A 94 -26.51 -11.71 -15.20
CA GLN A 94 -27.01 -13.06 -14.97
C GLN A 94 -26.58 -13.62 -13.61
N ALA A 95 -25.39 -13.28 -13.11
CA ALA A 95 -24.96 -13.65 -11.78
C ALA A 95 -25.81 -12.98 -10.69
N ILE A 96 -26.15 -11.69 -10.83
CA ILE A 96 -27.07 -10.97 -9.92
C ILE A 96 -28.43 -11.66 -9.88
N ILE A 97 -29.01 -11.95 -11.05
CA ILE A 97 -30.30 -12.66 -11.13
C ILE A 97 -30.21 -14.03 -10.49
N LYS A 98 -29.15 -14.80 -10.78
CA LYS A 98 -28.95 -16.11 -10.18
C LYS A 98 -28.92 -16.05 -8.64
N VAL A 99 -28.19 -15.10 -8.06
CA VAL A 99 -28.16 -14.91 -6.60
C VAL A 99 -29.54 -14.59 -6.08
N ALA A 100 -30.26 -13.69 -6.74
CA ALA A 100 -31.60 -13.32 -6.34
C ALA A 100 -32.61 -14.48 -6.41
N GLU A 101 -32.50 -15.35 -7.41
CA GLU A 101 -33.31 -16.57 -7.54
C GLU A 101 -32.96 -17.63 -6.48
N ASP A 102 -31.66 -17.90 -6.28
CA ASP A 102 -31.15 -18.89 -5.31
C ASP A 102 -31.55 -18.54 -3.87
N PHE A 103 -31.75 -17.25 -3.58
CA PHE A 103 -32.16 -16.72 -2.27
C PHE A 103 -33.62 -16.26 -2.21
N GLY A 104 -34.42 -16.51 -3.25
CA GLY A 104 -35.86 -16.20 -3.26
C GLY A 104 -36.18 -14.71 -3.10
N LEU A 105 -35.32 -13.83 -3.61
CA LEU A 105 -35.48 -12.37 -3.50
C LEU A 105 -36.40 -11.78 -4.57
N ILE A 106 -36.63 -12.51 -5.67
CA ILE A 106 -37.51 -12.12 -6.78
C ILE A 106 -38.87 -12.81 -6.65
N GLU A 107 -39.93 -12.11 -7.05
CA GLU A 107 -41.29 -12.66 -7.08
C GLU A 107 -41.40 -13.92 -7.94
N GLY A 108 -42.10 -14.93 -7.42
CA GLY A 108 -42.30 -16.22 -8.10
C GLY A 108 -41.20 -17.27 -7.84
N CYS A 109 -40.08 -16.91 -7.19
CA CYS A 109 -39.09 -17.89 -6.76
C CYS A 109 -39.45 -18.51 -5.40
N THR A 110 -39.61 -19.83 -5.37
CA THR A 110 -39.95 -20.60 -4.15
C THR A 110 -38.73 -21.21 -3.45
N LYS A 111 -37.53 -21.06 -4.03
CA LYS A 111 -36.27 -21.51 -3.44
C LYS A 111 -35.77 -20.50 -2.39
N ALA A 112 -36.51 -20.34 -1.30
CA ALA A 112 -36.00 -19.60 -0.16
C ALA A 112 -35.10 -20.54 0.66
N SER A 113 -33.80 -20.56 0.37
CA SER A 113 -32.85 -21.03 1.37
C SER A 113 -32.95 -20.09 2.57
N LYS A 114 -33.37 -20.58 3.73
CA LYS A 114 -33.35 -19.76 4.96
C LYS A 114 -31.89 -19.41 5.24
N THR A 115 -31.48 -18.20 4.91
CA THR A 115 -30.12 -17.75 5.19
C THR A 115 -30.00 -17.52 6.69
N LEU A 116 -29.30 -18.42 7.37
CA LEU A 116 -28.73 -18.07 8.66
C LEU A 116 -27.61 -17.08 8.35
N VAL A 117 -27.63 -15.91 8.97
CA VAL A 117 -26.49 -14.99 8.93
C VAL A 117 -25.31 -15.75 9.55
N ILE A 118 -24.34 -16.15 8.72
CA ILE A 118 -23.16 -16.87 9.19
C ILE A 118 -22.15 -15.82 9.66
N VAL A 119 -21.64 -15.99 10.88
CA VAL A 119 -20.62 -15.09 11.41
C VAL A 119 -19.25 -15.49 10.85
N PRO A 120 -18.53 -14.61 10.15
CA PRO A 120 -17.24 -14.96 9.56
C PRO A 120 -16.19 -15.27 10.62
N VAL A 121 -15.56 -16.45 10.49
CA VAL A 121 -14.36 -16.77 11.24
C VAL A 121 -13.16 -16.12 10.54
N LYS A 122 -12.47 -15.22 11.24
CA LYS A 122 -11.29 -14.54 10.71
C LYS A 122 -10.02 -15.27 11.12
N LYS A 123 -9.07 -15.33 10.20
CA LYS A 123 -7.71 -15.75 10.52
C LYS A 123 -7.13 -14.79 11.57
N PRO A 124 -6.55 -15.28 12.67
CA PRO A 124 -5.92 -14.40 13.65
C PRO A 124 -4.80 -13.59 12.99
N PRO A 125 -4.55 -12.36 13.46
CA PRO A 125 -3.42 -11.58 12.97
C PRO A 125 -2.11 -12.33 13.23
N CYS A 126 -1.16 -12.19 12.30
CA CYS A 126 0.20 -12.66 12.54
C CYS A 126 0.76 -11.95 13.78
N GLN A 127 1.37 -12.71 14.68
CA GLN A 127 2.07 -12.22 15.86
C GLN A 127 3.38 -12.99 15.98
N ILE A 128 4.47 -12.27 15.78
CA ILE A 128 5.77 -12.87 15.58
C ILE A 128 6.48 -12.98 16.94
N SER A 129 6.90 -14.19 17.25
CA SER A 129 7.89 -14.44 18.30
C SER A 129 9.03 -15.26 17.72
N PHE A 130 10.25 -15.02 18.20
CA PHE A 130 11.42 -15.70 17.68
C PHE A 130 12.51 -15.78 18.74
N LYS A 131 13.45 -16.71 18.54
CA LYS A 131 14.71 -16.74 19.28
C LYS A 131 15.83 -16.19 18.42
N ALA A 132 16.39 -15.07 18.87
CA ALA A 132 17.59 -14.50 18.31
C ALA A 132 18.78 -15.44 18.49
N ARG A 133 19.72 -15.38 17.55
CA ARG A 133 21.05 -15.99 17.63
C ARG A 133 22.11 -14.93 17.33
N PRO A 134 23.37 -15.14 17.75
CA PRO A 134 24.48 -14.33 17.28
C PRO A 134 24.59 -14.36 15.74
N PHE A 135 25.03 -13.25 15.16
CA PHE A 135 25.46 -13.20 13.77
C PHE A 135 26.68 -14.10 13.55
N ASN A 136 26.70 -14.84 12.46
CA ASN A 136 27.87 -15.61 12.03
C ASN A 136 28.54 -14.96 10.82
N GLN A 137 29.66 -15.53 10.36
CA GLN A 137 30.42 -15.00 9.21
C GLN A 137 29.57 -14.91 7.93
N GLU A 138 28.67 -15.86 7.71
CA GLU A 138 27.78 -15.87 6.54
C GLU A 138 26.75 -14.75 6.58
N ASP A 139 26.26 -14.38 7.77
CA ASP A 139 25.38 -13.24 7.92
C ASP A 139 26.12 -11.92 7.64
N PHE A 140 27.32 -11.76 8.21
CA PHE A 140 28.13 -10.57 7.95
C PHE A 140 28.50 -10.44 6.49
N LYS A 141 28.87 -11.55 5.83
CA LYS A 141 29.14 -11.58 4.39
C LYS A 141 27.92 -11.16 3.56
N TYR A 142 26.72 -11.59 3.96
CA TYR A 142 25.48 -11.19 3.30
C TYR A 142 25.22 -9.68 3.42
N TRP A 143 25.27 -9.14 4.64
CA TRP A 143 25.02 -7.71 4.87
C TRP A 143 26.10 -6.83 4.27
N ALA A 144 27.37 -7.24 4.34
CA ALA A 144 28.49 -6.56 3.69
C ALA A 144 28.34 -6.52 2.16
N SER A 145 27.68 -7.50 1.54
CA SER A 145 27.40 -7.46 0.10
C SER A 145 26.44 -6.34 -0.33
N TYR A 146 25.75 -5.72 0.64
CA TYR A 146 24.93 -4.52 0.47
C TYR A 146 25.56 -3.31 1.16
N PHE A 147 26.83 -3.39 1.52
CA PHE A 147 27.58 -2.35 2.25
C PHE A 147 26.98 -1.99 3.61
N ILE A 148 26.18 -2.87 4.22
CA ILE A 148 25.59 -2.65 5.53
C ILE A 148 26.55 -3.17 6.60
N THR A 149 26.96 -2.28 7.51
CA THR A 149 27.97 -2.60 8.53
C THR A 149 27.33 -3.22 9.79
N PRO A 150 28.10 -3.96 10.61
CA PRO A 150 27.62 -4.47 11.90
C PRO A 150 27.06 -3.38 12.82
N GLU A 151 27.65 -2.19 12.82
CA GLU A 151 27.21 -1.04 13.61
C GLU A 151 25.82 -0.57 13.17
N THR A 152 25.56 -0.58 11.86
CA THR A 152 24.22 -0.28 11.32
C THR A 152 23.21 -1.35 11.70
N LEU A 153 23.57 -2.63 11.60
CA LEU A 153 22.68 -3.72 12.06
C LEU A 153 22.32 -3.56 13.53
N GLN A 154 23.28 -3.20 14.37
CA GLN A 154 23.06 -2.91 15.78
C GLN A 154 22.16 -1.68 15.97
N HIS A 155 22.43 -0.59 15.25
CA HIS A 155 21.63 0.65 15.31
C HIS A 155 20.16 0.42 14.93
N PHE A 156 19.92 -0.37 13.90
CA PHE A 156 18.58 -0.76 13.43
C PHE A 156 18.00 -1.97 14.18
N LYS A 157 18.66 -2.44 15.24
CA LYS A 157 18.23 -3.57 16.08
C LYS A 157 17.92 -4.84 15.26
N VAL A 158 18.67 -5.07 14.19
CA VAL A 158 18.53 -6.25 13.34
C VAL A 158 19.09 -7.46 14.08
N GLN A 159 18.33 -8.54 14.14
CA GLN A 159 18.74 -9.77 14.82
C GLN A 159 18.71 -10.96 13.87
N ALA A 160 19.73 -11.81 13.91
CA ALA A 160 19.69 -13.09 13.22
C ALA A 160 18.77 -14.07 13.98
N VAL A 161 18.00 -14.86 13.24
CA VAL A 161 16.94 -15.71 13.80
C VAL A 161 17.34 -17.19 13.77
N SER A 162 17.03 -17.92 14.84
CA SER A 162 17.23 -19.38 14.93
C SER A 162 15.92 -20.15 14.73
N PHE A 163 14.87 -19.75 15.43
CA PHE A 163 13.51 -20.27 15.25
C PHE A 163 12.48 -19.16 15.46
N TYR A 164 11.29 -19.35 14.90
CA TYR A 164 10.18 -18.41 15.00
C TYR A 164 8.82 -19.10 15.08
N LYS A 165 7.84 -18.37 15.60
CA LYS A 165 6.40 -18.67 15.58
C LYS A 165 5.68 -17.46 15.00
N LEU A 166 4.60 -17.71 14.26
CA LEU A 166 3.81 -16.67 13.59
C LEU A 166 2.48 -16.38 14.28
N TYR A 167 2.05 -17.24 15.19
CA TYR A 167 0.82 -17.11 15.96
C TYR A 167 1.08 -17.64 17.39
N PRO A 168 0.49 -17.02 18.42
CA PRO A 168 0.77 -17.39 19.81
C PRO A 168 0.19 -18.76 20.17
N ASP A 169 -0.99 -19.09 19.64
CA ASP A 169 -1.76 -20.27 20.01
C ASP A 169 -1.39 -21.53 19.19
N THR A 170 -0.39 -21.43 18.31
CA THR A 170 0.08 -22.57 17.53
C THR A 170 1.24 -23.27 18.24
N GLN A 171 1.19 -24.61 18.27
CA GLN A 171 2.34 -25.43 18.66
C GLN A 171 3.44 -25.43 17.58
N GLU A 172 3.14 -24.92 16.39
CA GLU A 172 4.05 -24.85 15.26
C GLU A 172 5.22 -23.90 15.55
N THR A 173 6.43 -24.49 15.59
CA THR A 173 7.69 -23.77 15.66
C THR A 173 8.48 -24.04 14.39
N PHE A 174 8.90 -22.97 13.72
CA PHE A 174 9.65 -23.06 12.48
C PHE A 174 11.13 -22.80 12.73
N HIS A 175 11.99 -23.64 12.15
CA HIS A 175 13.43 -23.40 12.13
C HIS A 175 13.79 -22.48 10.96
N ALA A 176 14.58 -21.44 11.24
CA ALA A 176 15.18 -20.62 10.19
C ALA A 176 16.19 -21.48 9.42
N ARG A 177 15.83 -21.93 8.22
CA ARG A 177 16.75 -22.64 7.32
C ARG A 177 17.57 -21.60 6.58
N GLY A 178 18.81 -21.39 7.03
CA GLY A 178 19.75 -20.44 6.44
C GLY A 178 19.69 -19.05 7.04
N LYS A 179 19.80 -18.02 6.18
CA LYS A 179 19.83 -16.61 6.59
C LYS A 179 18.40 -16.14 6.88
N MET A 180 18.13 -15.70 8.09
CA MET A 180 16.85 -15.07 8.45
C MET A 180 17.11 -13.98 9.49
N TYR A 181 16.49 -12.83 9.27
CA TYR A 181 16.69 -11.62 10.06
C TYR A 181 15.36 -11.09 10.55
N ALA A 182 15.33 -10.61 11.80
CA ALA A 182 14.21 -9.91 12.39
C ALA A 182 14.52 -8.41 12.37
N TYR A 183 13.58 -7.63 11.84
CA TYR A 183 13.56 -6.18 11.90
C TYR A 183 12.57 -5.75 12.98
N LYS A 184 13.05 -5.03 13.99
CA LYS A 184 12.20 -4.51 15.06
C LYS A 184 11.81 -3.06 14.75
N ILE A 185 10.52 -2.77 14.79
CA ILE A 185 9.96 -1.40 14.77
C ILE A 185 8.96 -1.32 15.91
N GLN A 186 9.16 -0.39 16.85
CA GLN A 186 8.42 -0.41 18.12
C GLN A 186 8.51 -1.81 18.74
N GLU A 187 7.40 -2.41 19.18
CA GLU A 187 7.34 -3.78 19.72
C GLU A 187 6.82 -4.81 18.69
N ARG A 188 7.03 -4.54 17.39
CA ARG A 188 6.59 -5.39 16.28
C ARG A 188 7.77 -5.78 15.39
N TYR A 189 7.61 -6.88 14.68
CA TYR A 189 8.65 -7.53 13.91
C TYR A 189 8.26 -7.77 12.44
N GLN A 190 9.28 -7.69 11.59
CA GLN A 190 9.27 -8.32 10.28
C GLN A 190 10.39 -9.35 10.23
N LEU A 191 10.05 -10.59 9.90
CA LEU A 191 11.04 -11.62 9.55
C LEU A 191 11.31 -11.55 8.06
N TYR A 192 12.58 -11.53 7.69
CA TYR A 192 13.06 -11.52 6.32
C TYR A 192 14.07 -12.65 6.13
N GLN A 193 13.78 -13.53 5.17
CA GLN A 193 14.69 -14.57 4.69
C GLN A 193 15.00 -14.28 3.22
N PRO A 194 16.25 -13.98 2.84
CA PRO A 194 16.62 -13.70 1.46
C PRO A 194 16.50 -14.93 0.55
N ASP A 195 16.75 -16.14 1.08
CA ASP A 195 16.81 -17.36 0.26
C ASP A 195 16.26 -18.61 1.01
N PRO A 196 15.24 -19.30 0.46
CA PRO A 196 14.29 -18.75 -0.52
C PRO A 196 13.62 -17.49 0.02
N LYS A 197 13.36 -16.51 -0.86
CA LYS A 197 12.77 -15.22 -0.47
C LYS A 197 11.44 -15.42 0.26
N LYS A 198 11.42 -15.11 1.55
CA LYS A 198 10.24 -15.16 2.42
C LYS A 198 10.23 -13.96 3.35
N PHE A 199 9.03 -13.45 3.62
CA PHE A 199 8.84 -12.41 4.61
C PHE A 199 7.55 -12.67 5.38
N PHE A 200 7.59 -12.37 6.68
CA PHE A 200 6.43 -12.36 7.57
C PHE A 200 6.47 -11.05 8.34
N MET A 201 5.34 -10.39 8.56
CA MET A 201 5.29 -9.18 9.39
C MET A 201 4.08 -9.23 10.32
N ASP A 202 4.23 -8.63 11.50
CA ASP A 202 3.13 -8.26 12.39
C ASP A 202 3.08 -6.74 12.62
N TRP A 203 3.77 -5.98 11.76
CA TRP A 203 3.73 -4.52 11.72
C TRP A 203 2.30 -4.01 11.54
N THR A 204 1.96 -2.97 12.29
CA THR A 204 0.69 -2.22 12.14
C THR A 204 0.90 -1.04 11.19
N ASP A 205 -0.14 -0.23 10.94
CA ASP A 205 0.00 0.94 10.05
C ASP A 205 0.72 2.13 10.71
N SER A 206 1.00 2.04 12.02
CA SER A 206 1.89 2.98 12.72
C SER A 206 3.37 2.55 12.67
N CYS A 207 3.66 1.33 12.23
CA CYS A 207 5.04 0.85 12.10
C CYS A 207 5.63 1.36 10.78
N VAL A 208 6.36 2.46 10.85
CA VAL A 208 7.07 3.05 9.71
C VAL A 208 8.56 2.67 9.77
N PRO A 209 9.06 1.86 8.84
CA PRO A 209 10.48 1.51 8.78
C PRO A 209 11.36 2.75 8.58
N GLY A 210 12.33 2.95 9.47
CA GLY A 210 13.31 4.04 9.42
C GLY A 210 12.91 5.24 10.26
N PHE A 211 11.67 5.29 10.75
CA PHE A 211 11.14 6.43 11.49
C PHE A 211 11.92 6.73 12.78
N GLU A 212 12.28 5.69 13.55
CA GLU A 212 13.10 5.83 14.77
C GLU A 212 14.53 6.35 14.47
N GLN A 213 14.99 6.28 13.22
CA GLN A 213 16.35 6.63 12.80
C GLN A 213 16.45 8.00 12.11
N LEU A 214 15.33 8.70 11.94
CA LEU A 214 15.30 10.03 11.31
C LEU A 214 16.04 11.07 12.16
N ARG A 215 16.88 11.87 11.51
CA ARG A 215 17.68 12.95 12.12
C ARG A 215 16.99 14.31 11.99
N GLY A 216 15.97 14.42 11.14
CA GLY A 216 15.20 15.63 10.86
C GLY A 216 15.97 16.70 10.10
N LYS A 217 16.87 16.31 9.19
CA LYS A 217 17.74 17.23 8.44
C LYS A 217 17.66 16.99 6.94
N GLY A 218 17.74 18.08 6.17
CA GLY A 218 17.86 18.01 4.71
C GLY A 218 16.58 17.55 4.03
N VAL A 219 16.70 16.49 3.24
CA VAL A 219 15.64 15.87 2.45
C VAL A 219 15.33 14.49 3.02
N CYS A 220 14.05 14.11 3.05
CA CYS A 220 13.64 12.75 3.40
C CYS A 220 13.38 11.93 2.13
N ILE A 221 13.92 10.72 2.09
CA ILE A 221 13.69 9.76 1.01
C ILE A 221 12.68 8.71 1.49
N ILE A 222 11.69 8.38 0.67
CA ILE A 222 10.80 7.24 0.90
C ILE A 222 11.17 6.13 -0.07
N THR A 223 11.62 4.99 0.43
CA THR A 223 12.00 3.82 -0.38
C THR A 223 11.05 2.63 -0.16
N LYS A 224 11.36 1.49 -0.78
CA LYS A 224 10.50 0.29 -0.76
C LYS A 224 10.92 -0.74 0.27
N SER A 225 12.20 -0.76 0.67
CA SER A 225 12.72 -1.83 1.52
C SER A 225 13.55 -1.30 2.69
N TYR A 226 13.56 -2.06 3.79
CA TYR A 226 14.34 -1.72 4.98
C TYR A 226 15.85 -1.86 4.77
N LYS A 227 16.25 -2.68 3.80
CA LYS A 227 17.65 -2.83 3.38
C LYS A 227 18.15 -1.53 2.74
N ASP A 228 17.33 -0.90 1.89
CA ASP A 228 17.62 0.42 1.30
C ASP A 228 17.69 1.50 2.38
N VAL A 229 16.75 1.49 3.34
CA VAL A 229 16.78 2.41 4.49
C VAL A 229 18.13 2.36 5.21
N MET A 230 18.62 1.16 5.54
CA MET A 230 19.91 1.00 6.24
C MET A 230 21.09 1.54 5.42
N LEU A 231 21.18 1.18 4.14
CA LEU A 231 22.25 1.65 3.27
C LEU A 231 22.22 3.18 3.12
N LEU A 232 21.06 3.75 2.78
CA LEU A 232 20.95 5.19 2.55
C LEU A 232 21.16 6.01 3.83
N TRP A 233 20.72 5.49 4.99
CA TRP A 233 20.97 6.12 6.28
C TRP A 233 22.46 6.19 6.63
N GLN A 234 23.22 5.13 6.31
CA GLN A 234 24.69 5.12 6.45
C GLN A 234 25.35 6.19 5.59
N LEU A 235 24.76 6.51 4.44
CA LEU A 235 25.24 7.55 3.53
C LEU A 235 24.85 8.97 3.93
N GLY A 236 24.15 9.12 5.07
CA GLY A 236 23.85 10.44 5.63
C GLY A 236 22.41 10.91 5.41
N PHE A 237 21.59 10.17 4.66
CA PHE A 237 20.23 10.57 4.32
C PHE A 237 19.22 10.22 5.42
N ASP A 238 18.19 11.04 5.56
CA ASP A 238 16.98 10.67 6.30
C ASP A 238 16.08 9.86 5.38
N VAL A 239 15.78 8.62 5.78
CA VAL A 239 15.08 7.66 4.92
C VAL A 239 14.06 6.85 5.71
N VAL A 240 12.88 6.68 5.12
CA VAL A 240 11.86 5.71 5.55
C VAL A 240 11.51 4.75 4.42
N ALA A 241 10.85 3.64 4.71
CA ALA A 241 10.30 2.76 3.68
C ALA A 241 8.79 2.59 3.78
N SER A 242 8.18 2.22 2.66
CA SER A 242 6.81 1.70 2.66
C SER A 242 6.75 0.36 3.42
N LYS A 243 5.62 0.11 4.10
CA LYS A 243 5.39 -1.14 4.84
C LYS A 243 5.31 -2.35 3.92
N ALA A 244 4.69 -2.20 2.75
CA ALA A 244 4.56 -3.24 1.74
C ALA A 244 4.24 -2.64 0.36
N GLU A 245 4.50 -3.42 -0.69
CA GLU A 245 4.32 -3.03 -2.12
C GLU A 245 2.97 -2.41 -2.45
N ASN A 246 1.88 -2.85 -1.81
CA ASN A 246 0.51 -2.41 -2.11
C ASN A 246 -0.19 -1.84 -0.87
N ASN A 247 0.55 -1.28 0.07
CA ASN A 247 -0.05 -0.65 1.25
C ASN A 247 -0.33 0.82 1.00
N TYR A 248 -1.55 1.27 1.30
CA TYR A 248 -1.85 2.70 1.35
C TYR A 248 -1.04 3.34 2.48
N PRO A 249 -0.26 4.40 2.20
CA PRO A 249 0.46 5.11 3.23
C PRO A 249 -0.53 5.77 4.20
N ASN A 250 -0.16 5.86 5.48
CA ASN A 250 -0.95 6.57 6.48
C ASN A 250 -0.94 8.08 6.15
N PRO A 251 -2.09 8.72 5.87
CA PRO A 251 -2.15 10.14 5.51
C PRO A 251 -1.52 11.05 6.57
N LEU A 252 -1.77 10.78 7.86
CA LEU A 252 -1.21 11.58 8.95
C LEU A 252 0.32 11.51 8.99
N PHE A 253 0.88 10.37 8.61
CA PHE A 253 2.33 10.22 8.51
C PHE A 253 2.91 10.99 7.32
N LEU A 254 2.22 10.99 6.17
CA LEU A 254 2.62 11.78 5.01
C LEU A 254 2.57 13.29 5.31
N ASP A 255 1.52 13.75 5.98
CA ASP A 255 1.38 15.15 6.40
C ASP A 255 2.49 15.54 7.37
N TRP A 256 2.80 14.66 8.34
CA TRP A 256 3.91 14.86 9.26
C TRP A 256 5.26 14.94 8.54
N LEU A 257 5.52 14.06 7.56
CA LEU A 257 6.75 14.11 6.76
C LEU A 257 6.86 15.43 5.99
N HIS A 258 5.77 15.81 5.32
CA HIS A 258 5.71 17.05 4.56
C HIS A 258 6.01 18.26 5.46
N TRP A 259 5.36 18.34 6.63
CA TRP A 259 5.60 19.41 7.60
C TRP A 259 7.03 19.39 8.15
N LYS A 260 7.51 18.23 8.60
CA LYS A 260 8.82 18.06 9.26
C LYS A 260 9.98 18.44 8.33
N TYR A 261 9.88 18.06 7.06
CA TYR A 261 10.90 18.32 6.04
C TYR A 261 10.57 19.54 5.17
N LYS A 262 9.55 20.33 5.51
CA LYS A 262 9.13 21.53 4.77
C LYS A 262 8.91 21.26 3.27
N GLY A 263 8.24 20.17 2.94
CA GLY A 263 8.00 19.72 1.57
C GLY A 263 9.16 18.97 0.92
N LYS A 264 10.33 18.90 1.55
CA LYS A 264 11.53 18.26 0.99
C LYS A 264 11.53 16.75 1.16
N VAL A 265 10.62 16.10 0.44
CA VAL A 265 10.40 14.66 0.48
C VAL A 265 10.24 14.16 -0.96
N PHE A 266 10.91 13.06 -1.30
CA PHE A 266 10.73 12.38 -2.58
C PHE A 266 10.74 10.85 -2.41
N THR A 267 10.12 10.13 -3.35
CA THR A 267 10.14 8.66 -3.38
C THR A 267 11.32 8.16 -4.22
N LEU A 268 11.93 7.06 -3.80
CA LEU A 268 12.96 6.31 -4.53
C LEU A 268 12.55 4.85 -4.58
N PHE A 269 11.55 4.55 -5.42
CA PHE A 269 10.97 3.21 -5.60
C PHE A 269 11.54 2.52 -6.84
N ASP A 270 11.36 1.20 -6.90
CA ASP A 270 11.75 0.38 -8.04
C ASP A 270 11.19 0.93 -9.36
N ASN A 271 11.98 0.88 -10.42
CA ASN A 271 11.63 1.43 -11.74
C ASN A 271 10.82 0.46 -12.64
N ASP A 272 10.09 -0.51 -12.06
CA ASP A 272 9.50 -1.66 -12.75
C ASP A 272 7.96 -1.62 -12.92
N SER A 273 7.35 -0.45 -12.74
CA SER A 273 5.90 -0.18 -12.88
C SER A 273 4.98 -0.97 -11.95
N LYS A 274 5.51 -1.78 -11.02
CA LYS A 274 4.73 -2.58 -10.05
C LYS A 274 4.65 -1.92 -8.68
N THR A 275 4.83 -0.61 -8.62
CA THR A 275 4.97 0.12 -7.36
C THR A 275 3.70 0.90 -7.04
N SER A 276 3.36 0.97 -5.75
CA SER A 276 2.32 1.85 -5.21
C SER A 276 2.77 3.31 -5.11
N GLU A 277 3.74 3.72 -5.92
CA GLU A 277 4.31 5.08 -5.89
C GLU A 277 3.25 6.16 -6.09
N HIS A 278 2.27 5.89 -6.96
CA HIS A 278 1.13 6.77 -7.23
C HIS A 278 0.28 7.10 -5.98
N LEU A 279 0.42 6.33 -4.89
CA LEU A 279 -0.25 6.59 -3.62
C LEU A 279 0.46 7.65 -2.77
N TYR A 280 1.68 8.06 -3.13
CA TYR A 280 2.47 9.03 -2.39
C TYR A 280 2.36 10.41 -3.06
N PRO A 281 2.08 11.49 -2.31
CA PRO A 281 1.93 12.83 -2.86
C PRO A 281 3.27 13.55 -3.12
N PHE A 282 4.36 12.80 -3.23
CA PHE A 282 5.72 13.33 -3.34
C PHE A 282 6.31 13.09 -4.73
N MET A 283 7.37 13.82 -5.06
CA MET A 283 8.06 13.64 -6.34
C MET A 283 8.65 12.24 -6.45
N ALA A 284 8.41 11.58 -7.58
CA ALA A 284 8.99 10.29 -7.91
C ALA A 284 10.41 10.43 -8.47
N THR A 285 11.33 9.68 -7.90
CA THR A 285 12.71 9.52 -8.39
C THR A 285 13.05 8.04 -8.50
N HIS A 286 13.95 7.69 -9.42
CA HIS A 286 14.29 6.30 -9.68
C HIS A 286 15.77 6.15 -9.97
N ILE A 287 16.30 4.97 -9.66
CA ILE A 287 17.58 4.54 -10.21
C ILE A 287 17.51 4.59 -11.75
N PRO A 288 18.48 5.22 -12.44
CA PRO A 288 18.48 5.35 -13.89
C PRO A 288 18.33 3.99 -14.58
N LYS A 289 17.34 3.87 -15.47
CA LYS A 289 17.01 2.59 -16.13
C LYS A 289 18.17 2.03 -16.97
N ASP A 290 18.99 2.92 -17.53
CA ASP A 290 20.20 2.61 -18.30
C ASP A 290 21.32 1.97 -17.44
N SER A 291 21.26 2.10 -16.11
CA SER A 291 22.13 1.33 -15.21
C SER A 291 21.79 -0.17 -15.16
N GLY A 292 20.59 -0.57 -15.60
CA GLY A 292 20.10 -1.94 -15.50
C GLY A 292 19.74 -2.40 -14.08
N GLU A 293 19.89 -1.54 -13.07
CA GLU A 293 19.51 -1.83 -11.69
C GLU A 293 18.19 -1.15 -11.31
N LYS A 294 17.50 -1.71 -10.33
CA LYS A 294 16.14 -1.28 -9.95
C LYS A 294 16.09 -0.55 -8.62
N ASP A 295 16.96 -0.92 -7.69
CA ASP A 295 16.97 -0.39 -6.33
C ASP A 295 18.38 0.10 -5.91
N PRO A 296 18.48 0.97 -4.89
CA PRO A 296 19.74 1.55 -4.46
C PRO A 296 20.78 0.51 -4.03
N THR A 297 20.35 -0.54 -3.33
CA THR A 297 21.29 -1.55 -2.81
C THR A 297 21.89 -2.43 -3.89
N ASP A 298 21.10 -2.80 -4.90
CA ASP A 298 21.57 -3.54 -6.06
C ASP A 298 22.46 -2.66 -6.96
N PHE A 299 22.11 -1.36 -7.11
CA PHE A 299 22.97 -0.37 -7.75
C PHE A 299 24.32 -0.25 -7.05
N ALA A 300 24.34 -0.08 -5.72
CA ALA A 300 25.60 -0.02 -4.96
C ALA A 300 26.39 -1.32 -5.10
N LYS A 301 25.74 -2.48 -5.06
CA LYS A 301 26.40 -3.78 -5.21
C LYS A 301 27.13 -3.92 -6.54
N LYS A 302 26.57 -3.37 -7.62
CA LYS A 302 27.16 -3.43 -8.96
C LYS A 302 28.20 -2.35 -9.21
N TYR A 303 27.94 -1.11 -8.79
CA TYR A 303 28.72 0.06 -9.17
C TYR A 303 29.55 0.69 -8.04
N GLY A 304 29.35 0.22 -6.81
CA GLY A 304 29.98 0.76 -5.61
C GLY A 304 29.18 1.90 -4.97
N VAL A 305 29.44 2.08 -3.67
CA VAL A 305 28.76 3.07 -2.82
C VAL A 305 29.08 4.51 -3.24
N GLU A 306 30.28 4.78 -3.72
CA GLU A 306 30.67 6.13 -4.14
C GLU A 306 29.83 6.63 -5.32
N LEU A 307 29.54 5.76 -6.28
CA LEU A 307 28.69 6.12 -7.42
C LEU A 307 27.24 6.30 -6.98
N LEU A 308 26.75 5.45 -6.08
CA LEU A 308 25.41 5.63 -5.49
C LEU A 308 25.31 6.99 -4.78
N LEU A 309 26.30 7.35 -3.97
CA LEU A 309 26.32 8.63 -3.24
C LEU A 309 26.29 9.83 -4.20
N LYS A 310 27.09 9.79 -5.28
CA LYS A 310 27.06 10.81 -6.33
C LYS A 310 25.68 10.92 -6.98
N LEU A 311 25.06 9.78 -7.29
CA LEU A 311 23.72 9.73 -7.87
C LEU A 311 22.67 10.34 -6.93
N LEU A 312 22.68 9.97 -5.65
CA LEU A 312 21.73 10.48 -4.65
C LEU A 312 21.89 11.98 -4.41
N ASN A 313 23.13 12.47 -4.32
CA ASN A 313 23.40 13.90 -4.18
C ASN A 313 22.86 14.68 -5.39
N LYS A 314 23.09 14.17 -6.60
CA LYS A 314 22.52 14.77 -7.81
C LYS A 314 21.00 14.78 -7.78
N MET A 315 20.35 13.67 -7.41
CA MET A 315 18.88 13.62 -7.27
C MET A 315 18.35 14.66 -6.27
N GLN A 316 19.05 14.83 -5.15
CA GLN A 316 18.71 15.83 -4.15
C GLN A 316 18.89 17.26 -4.69
N GLU A 317 19.98 17.54 -5.40
CA GLU A 317 20.22 18.85 -6.03
C GLU A 317 19.16 19.18 -7.08
N ASP A 318 18.85 18.23 -7.97
CA ASP A 318 17.83 18.36 -9.01
C ASP A 318 16.44 18.61 -8.38
N PHE A 319 16.11 17.89 -7.31
CA PHE A 319 14.88 18.09 -6.53
C PHE A 319 14.78 19.50 -5.94
N LEU A 320 15.84 19.96 -5.26
CA LEU A 320 15.87 21.30 -4.65
C LEU A 320 15.84 22.41 -5.69
N LEU A 321 16.47 22.21 -6.85
CA LEU A 321 16.41 23.16 -7.96
C LEU A 321 14.98 23.29 -8.50
N LEU A 322 14.29 22.16 -8.71
CA LEU A 322 12.92 22.15 -9.19
C LEU A 322 11.96 22.79 -8.18
N GLU A 323 12.13 22.51 -6.89
CA GLU A 323 11.37 23.16 -5.80
C GLU A 323 11.54 24.69 -5.85
N ASN A 324 12.78 25.18 -5.94
CA ASN A 324 13.06 26.63 -6.04
C ASN A 324 12.47 27.26 -7.30
N GLN A 325 12.55 26.57 -8.44
CA GLN A 325 11.97 27.05 -9.70
C GLN A 325 10.45 27.15 -9.61
N LEU A 326 9.77 26.16 -9.01
CA LEU A 326 8.33 26.18 -8.78
C LEU A 326 7.97 27.35 -7.85
N MET A 327 8.65 27.50 -6.72
CA MET A 327 8.40 28.59 -5.78
C MET A 327 8.57 29.96 -6.42
N SER A 328 9.61 30.16 -7.25
CA SER A 328 9.84 31.42 -7.96
C SER A 328 8.73 31.75 -8.98
N LYS A 329 8.17 30.72 -9.65
CA LYS A 329 7.02 30.89 -10.56
C LYS A 329 5.74 31.22 -9.79
N PHE A 330 5.46 30.55 -8.67
CA PHE A 330 4.29 30.84 -7.85
C PHE A 330 4.33 32.23 -7.23
N GLN A 331 5.50 32.70 -6.79
CA GLN A 331 5.65 34.06 -6.26
C GLN A 331 5.33 35.11 -7.33
N ARG A 332 5.67 34.85 -8.60
CA ARG A 332 5.29 35.72 -9.74
C ARG A 332 3.78 35.68 -10.02
N VAL A 333 3.11 34.54 -9.85
CA VAL A 333 1.66 34.39 -10.04
C VAL A 333 0.86 35.02 -8.88
N SER A 334 1.38 34.97 -7.64
CA SER A 334 0.73 35.57 -6.46
C SER A 334 0.61 37.10 -6.51
N ILE A 335 1.34 37.76 -7.41
CA ILE A 335 1.31 39.22 -7.59
C ILE A 335 0.13 39.68 -8.49
N SER A 336 -0.67 38.77 -9.09
CA SER A 336 -1.83 39.14 -9.94
C SER A 336 -3.21 38.77 -9.37
N PHE A 337 -3.33 38.46 -8.09
CA PHE A 337 -4.57 38.01 -7.45
C PHE A 337 -5.56 39.13 -7.05
N THR A 338 -5.40 40.36 -7.54
CA THR A 338 -6.36 41.45 -7.25
C THR A 338 -7.64 41.42 -8.11
N HIS A 339 -7.78 40.46 -9.04
CA HIS A 339 -8.95 40.35 -9.93
C HIS A 339 -9.49 38.91 -10.05
N LEU A 340 -9.95 38.31 -8.95
CA LEU A 340 -10.74 37.06 -9.01
C LEU A 340 -12.12 37.26 -8.34
N CYS A 341 -13.16 36.84 -9.06
CA CYS A 341 -14.58 37.12 -8.85
C CYS A 341 -15.12 36.75 -7.45
N LYS A 342 -16.00 37.64 -6.94
CA LYS A 342 -16.58 37.67 -5.58
C LYS A 342 -17.40 36.45 -5.13
N THR A 343 -17.65 35.46 -5.97
CA THR A 343 -18.58 34.35 -5.63
C THR A 343 -17.89 33.05 -5.21
N GLU A 344 -16.64 32.80 -5.61
CA GLU A 344 -15.90 31.59 -5.21
C GLU A 344 -15.01 31.81 -3.97
N THR A 345 -14.69 33.06 -3.65
CA THR A 345 -13.93 33.46 -2.45
C THR A 345 -14.71 33.17 -1.16
N ILE A 346 -16.04 33.23 -1.20
CA ILE A 346 -16.92 33.10 -0.02
C ILE A 346 -16.86 31.69 0.60
N TRP A 347 -16.65 30.64 -0.20
CA TRP A 347 -16.59 29.26 0.30
C TRP A 347 -15.27 28.97 1.03
N LEU A 348 -14.16 29.51 0.51
CA LEU A 348 -12.83 29.37 1.09
C LEU A 348 -12.62 30.28 2.30
N GLU A 349 -13.17 31.50 2.29
CA GLU A 349 -13.17 32.39 3.46
C GLU A 349 -13.96 31.79 4.64
N ARG A 350 -15.11 31.14 4.38
CA ARG A 350 -15.89 30.45 5.44
C ARG A 350 -15.11 29.31 6.10
N LEU A 351 -14.40 28.49 5.33
CA LEU A 351 -13.56 27.41 5.85
C LEU A 351 -12.36 27.93 6.66
N CYS A 352 -11.76 29.05 6.25
CA CYS A 352 -10.65 29.65 6.99
C CYS A 352 -11.12 30.29 8.32
N ILE A 353 -12.32 30.89 8.33
CA ILE A 353 -12.92 31.50 9.53
C ILE A 353 -13.38 30.41 10.52
N GLU A 354 -14.01 29.34 10.03
CA GLU A 354 -14.59 28.28 10.87
C GLU A 354 -13.52 27.42 11.58
N TYR A 355 -12.34 27.27 10.97
CA TYR A 355 -11.22 26.48 11.53
C TYR A 355 -10.01 27.31 11.99
N SER A 356 -10.12 28.65 11.98
CA SER A 356 -9.01 29.57 12.34
C SER A 356 -7.69 29.26 11.62
N MET A 357 -7.77 28.88 10.34
CA MET A 357 -6.62 28.52 9.53
C MET A 357 -6.20 29.68 8.63
N THR A 358 -4.92 30.08 8.69
CA THR A 358 -4.28 30.82 7.59
C THR A 358 -3.87 29.80 6.52
N VAL A 359 -4.69 29.63 5.49
CA VAL A 359 -4.38 28.71 4.39
C VAL A 359 -3.61 29.47 3.32
N GLU A 360 -2.36 29.09 3.06
CA GLU A 360 -1.62 29.64 1.93
C GLU A 360 -2.35 29.29 0.61
N PRO A 361 -2.48 30.23 -0.34
CA PRO A 361 -3.15 30.01 -1.63
C PRO A 361 -2.69 28.75 -2.40
N GLN A 362 -1.47 28.31 -2.10
CA GLN A 362 -0.83 27.10 -2.63
C GLN A 362 -1.59 25.81 -2.30
N ILE A 363 -2.17 25.73 -1.09
CA ILE A 363 -2.90 24.55 -0.61
C ILE A 363 -4.25 24.42 -1.33
N ILE A 364 -4.91 25.56 -1.62
CA ILE A 364 -6.22 25.59 -2.27
C ILE A 364 -6.11 25.11 -3.73
N LEU A 365 -5.10 25.57 -4.46
CA LEU A 365 -4.92 25.27 -5.88
C LEU A 365 -4.38 23.84 -6.14
N PHE A 366 -3.50 23.33 -5.26
CA PHE A 366 -2.98 21.96 -5.37
C PHE A 366 -4.08 20.92 -5.13
N THR A 367 -4.97 21.19 -4.17
CA THR A 367 -6.12 20.33 -3.88
C THR A 367 -7.13 20.34 -5.03
N TYR A 368 -7.27 21.47 -5.74
CA TYR A 368 -8.15 21.60 -6.90
C TYR A 368 -7.66 20.80 -8.12
N SER A 369 -6.37 20.89 -8.47
CA SER A 369 -5.77 20.12 -9.58
C SER A 369 -5.91 18.60 -9.38
N LYS A 370 -5.69 18.12 -8.16
CA LYS A 370 -5.81 16.70 -7.80
C LYS A 370 -7.25 16.20 -7.83
N ARG A 371 -8.24 17.04 -7.51
CA ARG A 371 -9.67 16.65 -7.50
C ARG A 371 -10.28 16.49 -8.89
N TYR A 372 -9.74 17.19 -9.89
CA TYR A 372 -10.30 17.21 -11.25
C TYR A 372 -9.41 16.54 -12.31
N GLU A 373 -8.34 15.84 -11.89
CA GLU A 373 -7.42 15.08 -12.76
C GLU A 373 -6.89 15.85 -13.98
N LEU A 374 -6.72 17.17 -13.86
CA LEU A 374 -6.23 17.98 -14.96
C LEU A 374 -4.72 17.81 -15.12
N PRO A 375 -4.21 17.51 -16.32
CA PRO A 375 -2.77 17.54 -16.61
C PRO A 375 -2.20 18.92 -16.27
N LEU A 376 -1.02 18.97 -15.64
CA LEU A 376 -0.40 20.21 -15.17
C LEU A 376 -0.24 21.24 -16.31
N ASP A 377 0.04 20.80 -17.54
CA ASP A 377 0.15 21.67 -18.71
C ASP A 377 -1.19 22.26 -19.15
N THR A 378 -2.30 21.53 -18.97
CA THR A 378 -3.66 22.03 -19.22
C THR A 378 -4.05 23.03 -18.14
N PHE A 379 -3.76 22.73 -16.87
CA PHE A 379 -3.98 23.61 -15.73
C PHE A 379 -3.21 24.95 -15.87
N LEU A 380 -1.94 24.89 -16.25
CA LEU A 380 -1.12 26.09 -16.50
C LEU A 380 -1.61 26.91 -17.70
N LYS A 381 -2.16 26.26 -18.75
CA LYS A 381 -2.81 26.95 -19.87
C LYS A 381 -4.11 27.62 -19.43
N THR A 382 -4.93 26.99 -18.60
CA THR A 382 -6.18 27.58 -18.08
C THR A 382 -5.90 28.80 -17.21
N VAL A 383 -4.83 28.78 -16.40
CA VAL A 383 -4.41 29.93 -15.59
C VAL A 383 -3.91 31.11 -16.46
N ASN A 384 -3.17 30.83 -17.55
CA ASN A 384 -2.73 31.86 -18.51
C ASN A 384 -3.86 32.47 -19.36
N VAL A 385 -5.05 31.85 -19.41
CA VAL A 385 -6.22 32.40 -20.11
C VAL A 385 -7.01 33.38 -19.23
N ILE A 386 -6.72 33.42 -17.92
CA ILE A 386 -7.42 34.27 -16.93
C ILE A 386 -6.63 35.54 -16.58
N THR A 387 -5.36 35.65 -16.99
CA THR A 387 -4.57 36.90 -17.01
C THR A 387 -4.83 37.69 -18.28
#